data_AF-A0A271KL29-F1
#
_entry.id   AF-A0A271KL29-F1
#
_cell.length_a   1.000
_cell.length_b   1.000
_cell.length_c   1.000
_cell.angle_alpha   90.00
_cell.angle_beta   90.00
_cell.angle_gamma   90.00
#
_symmetry.space_group_name_H-M   'P 1'
#
loop_
_entity.id
_entity.type
_entity.pdbx_description
1 polymer ?
#
loop_
_entity_poly.entity_id
_entity_poly.type
_entity_poly.pdbx_seq_one_letter_code
_entity_poly.pdbx_strand_id
1 'polypeptide(L)'
;MNKVDRDIANLPDSTVSVKEKFGFESKMVVPAYSVTSEHVPDIDPDYLFDKNTTMAILAGFAYNRRVMVSGYHGTGKSTHIEQVAARLNWPMVRVNLDSHVSRIDLVGKDAIVVKEGLQITEFRDGILPWAYQHNVALCFDEYDAGRPDVMFVIQRVLESSGRLTLLDQSRVIRPHPAFRLFSTANTVGLGDTTGLYHGTQQINQAQMDRWSIVTTLNYLPHDNEVNIVLAKAKHYRDSKGKEIVNKMVRVADMTRSAFINGDLSTVMSPRTVITWAENAEIFGDIGMAFRLTFLNKCDELERSLVAEFYQRAFGQDLPESAANVVLG
;
A
#
# COMPACT_ATOMS: atom_id res chain seq x y z
N MET A 1 -42.68 10.28 6.31
CA MET A 1 -41.77 10.09 5.15
C MET A 1 -40.36 10.01 5.68
N ASN A 2 -39.73 8.85 5.58
CA ASN A 2 -38.38 8.64 6.11
C ASN A 2 -37.39 9.47 5.29
N LYS A 3 -36.47 10.14 6.00
CA LYS A 3 -35.36 10.98 5.50
C LYS A 3 -34.28 10.15 4.78
N VAL A 4 -34.69 9.07 4.10
CA VAL A 4 -33.84 7.96 3.62
C VAL A 4 -33.69 7.94 2.10
N ASP A 5 -34.48 8.70 1.36
CA ASP A 5 -34.13 9.08 -0.01
C ASP A 5 -33.19 10.30 0.08
N ARG A 6 -31.94 10.07 0.52
CA ARG A 6 -30.87 11.00 0.14
C ARG A 6 -30.81 10.90 -1.38
N ASP A 7 -30.95 12.02 -2.08
CA ASP A 7 -30.52 12.13 -3.48
C ASP A 7 -29.15 11.46 -3.56
N ILE A 8 -29.06 10.32 -4.25
CA ILE A 8 -27.81 9.61 -4.45
C ILE A 8 -27.04 10.42 -5.50
N ALA A 9 -26.50 11.54 -5.07
CA ALA A 9 -25.69 12.43 -5.88
C ALA A 9 -24.30 11.82 -6.07
N ASN A 10 -23.62 12.19 -7.16
CA ASN A 10 -22.21 11.84 -7.41
C ASN A 10 -21.96 10.33 -7.58
N LEU A 11 -22.84 9.65 -8.34
CA LEU A 11 -22.50 8.35 -8.92
C LEU A 11 -21.46 8.54 -10.05
N PRO A 12 -20.66 7.50 -10.37
CA PRO A 12 -19.77 7.53 -11.53
C PRO A 12 -20.55 7.88 -12.80
N ASP A 13 -20.05 8.86 -13.55
CA ASP A 13 -20.69 9.42 -14.75
C ASP A 13 -19.96 9.02 -16.04
N SER A 14 -18.90 8.22 -15.92
CA SER A 14 -18.08 7.75 -17.03
C SER A 14 -17.63 6.30 -16.83
N THR A 15 -16.95 5.76 -17.84
CA THR A 15 -16.29 4.45 -17.79
C THR A 15 -14.91 4.53 -18.42
N VAL A 16 -14.00 3.65 -18.01
CA VAL A 16 -12.68 3.52 -18.62
C VAL A 16 -12.47 2.15 -19.24
N SER A 17 -11.76 2.13 -20.36
CA SER A 17 -11.19 0.93 -20.95
C SER A 17 -9.92 0.53 -20.20
N VAL A 18 -9.86 -0.73 -19.74
CA VAL A 18 -8.69 -1.25 -19.04
C VAL A 18 -7.45 -1.24 -19.92
N LYS A 19 -7.63 -1.55 -21.21
CA LYS A 19 -6.53 -1.57 -22.19
C LYS A 19 -5.92 -0.18 -22.37
N GLU A 20 -6.77 0.85 -22.48
CA GLU A 20 -6.30 2.22 -22.71
C GLU A 20 -5.65 2.82 -21.47
N LYS A 21 -6.20 2.57 -20.27
CA LYS A 21 -5.69 3.20 -19.03
C LYS A 21 -4.56 2.43 -18.35
N PHE A 22 -4.54 1.11 -18.48
CA PHE A 22 -3.60 0.24 -17.76
C PHE A 22 -2.75 -0.66 -18.68
N GLY A 23 -3.02 -0.68 -19.98
CA GLY A 23 -2.24 -1.46 -20.94
C GLY A 23 -2.56 -2.96 -20.96
N PHE A 24 -3.62 -3.41 -20.27
CA PHE A 24 -3.99 -4.82 -20.20
C PHE A 24 -5.26 -5.13 -20.99
N GLU A 25 -5.24 -6.22 -21.75
CA GLU A 25 -6.44 -6.76 -22.38
C GLU A 25 -7.45 -7.23 -21.33
N SER A 26 -8.66 -6.69 -21.38
CA SER A 26 -9.78 -7.08 -20.51
C SER A 26 -11.11 -6.66 -21.13
N LYS A 27 -12.15 -7.46 -20.88
CA LYS A 27 -13.53 -7.14 -21.25
C LYS A 27 -14.26 -6.33 -20.18
N MET A 28 -13.61 -6.05 -19.04
CA MET A 28 -14.21 -5.32 -17.94
C MET A 28 -14.42 -3.85 -18.34
N VAL A 29 -15.63 -3.35 -18.13
CA VAL A 29 -15.96 -1.92 -18.22
C VAL A 29 -15.96 -1.39 -16.79
N VAL A 30 -15.06 -0.46 -16.49
CA VAL A 30 -14.87 0.01 -15.11
C VAL A 30 -15.47 1.41 -14.98
N PRO A 31 -16.42 1.62 -14.04
CA PRO A 31 -16.97 2.95 -13.79
C PRO A 31 -15.88 3.91 -13.29
N ALA A 32 -16.01 5.18 -13.67
CA ALA A 32 -15.07 6.24 -13.33
C ALA A 32 -15.80 7.59 -13.25
N TYR A 33 -15.11 8.61 -12.74
CA TYR A 33 -15.60 9.99 -12.75
C TYR A 33 -14.93 10.80 -13.86
N SER A 34 -15.70 11.66 -14.51
CA SER A 34 -15.20 12.57 -15.55
C SER A 34 -14.40 13.73 -14.96
N VAL A 35 -14.69 14.13 -13.73
CA VAL A 35 -14.07 15.27 -13.02
C VAL A 35 -13.33 14.77 -11.78
N THR A 36 -12.15 15.35 -11.52
CA THR A 36 -11.35 15.08 -10.32
C THR A 36 -11.88 15.83 -9.08
N SER A 37 -11.42 15.47 -7.90
CA SER A 37 -11.71 16.18 -6.65
C SER A 37 -10.50 16.16 -5.71
N GLU A 38 -10.56 16.92 -4.62
CA GLU A 38 -9.49 17.01 -3.61
C GLU A 38 -9.07 15.65 -3.03
N HIS A 39 -10.00 14.69 -2.98
CA HIS A 39 -9.72 13.35 -2.44
C HIS A 39 -9.24 12.36 -3.51
N VAL A 40 -9.13 12.73 -4.79
CA VAL A 40 -8.55 11.85 -5.81
C VAL A 40 -7.03 11.85 -5.65
N PRO A 41 -6.37 10.68 -5.55
CA PRO A 41 -4.91 10.63 -5.46
C PRO A 41 -4.22 11.20 -6.70
N ASP A 42 -3.01 11.73 -6.52
CA ASP A 42 -2.21 12.24 -7.62
C ASP A 42 -1.80 11.14 -8.60
N ILE A 43 -1.77 11.51 -9.89
CA ILE A 43 -1.34 10.61 -10.96
C ILE A 43 0.19 10.58 -11.02
N ASP A 44 0.75 9.39 -10.88
CA ASP A 44 2.15 9.11 -11.23
C ASP A 44 2.21 8.56 -12.67
N PRO A 45 2.65 9.34 -13.67
CA PRO A 45 2.65 8.92 -15.07
C PRO A 45 3.65 7.78 -15.34
N ASP A 46 4.65 7.63 -14.47
CA ASP A 46 5.72 6.64 -14.58
C ASP A 46 5.38 5.33 -13.84
N TYR A 47 4.16 5.20 -13.29
CA TYR A 47 3.77 4.04 -12.50
C TYR A 47 3.61 2.77 -13.35
N LEU A 48 4.29 1.69 -12.95
CA LEU A 48 4.16 0.38 -13.58
C LEU A 48 3.11 -0.47 -12.86
N PHE A 49 2.05 -0.82 -13.57
CA PHE A 49 0.99 -1.65 -13.03
C PHE A 49 1.34 -3.16 -13.10
N ASP A 50 0.98 -3.89 -12.04
CA ASP A 50 0.99 -5.34 -12.02
C ASP A 50 -0.39 -5.82 -12.49
N LYS A 51 -0.41 -6.68 -13.50
CA LYS A 51 -1.66 -7.07 -14.16
C LYS A 51 -2.65 -7.71 -13.19
N ASN A 52 -2.22 -8.67 -12.38
CA ASN A 52 -3.12 -9.45 -11.54
C ASN A 52 -3.69 -8.60 -10.40
N THR A 53 -2.82 -7.81 -9.76
CA THR A 53 -3.20 -6.88 -8.69
C THR A 53 -4.13 -5.80 -9.22
N THR A 54 -3.82 -5.22 -10.38
CA THR A 54 -4.69 -4.23 -11.05
C THR A 54 -6.06 -4.81 -11.34
N MET A 55 -6.14 -6.01 -11.94
CA MET A 55 -7.42 -6.65 -12.24
C MET A 55 -8.26 -6.94 -10.99
N ALA A 56 -7.63 -7.32 -9.88
CA ALA A 56 -8.29 -7.49 -8.59
C ALA A 56 -8.88 -6.17 -8.06
N ILE A 57 -8.09 -5.08 -8.09
CA ILE A 57 -8.53 -3.76 -7.62
C ILE A 57 -9.65 -3.21 -8.52
N LEU A 58 -9.54 -3.36 -9.84
CA LEU A 58 -10.58 -2.97 -10.79
C LEU A 58 -11.89 -3.74 -10.55
N ALA A 59 -11.82 -5.02 -10.19
CA ALA A 59 -13.01 -5.78 -9.77
C ALA A 59 -13.62 -5.21 -8.48
N GLY A 60 -12.79 -4.69 -7.57
CA GLY A 60 -13.23 -3.89 -6.43
C GLY A 60 -14.05 -2.69 -6.86
N PHE A 61 -13.52 -1.84 -7.74
CA PHE A 61 -14.21 -0.65 -8.24
C PHE A 61 -15.46 -0.95 -9.07
N ALA A 62 -15.40 -1.92 -9.99
CA ALA A 62 -16.51 -2.23 -10.90
C ALA A 62 -17.66 -2.96 -10.20
N TYR A 63 -17.36 -3.90 -9.29
CA TYR A 63 -18.35 -4.81 -8.71
C TYR A 63 -18.49 -4.69 -7.19
N ASN A 64 -17.90 -3.66 -6.58
CA ASN A 64 -17.88 -3.44 -5.13
C ASN A 64 -17.36 -4.67 -4.35
N ARG A 65 -16.37 -5.38 -4.90
CA ARG A 65 -15.69 -6.47 -4.21
C ARG A 65 -14.79 -5.90 -3.12
N ARG A 66 -14.72 -6.57 -1.96
CA ARG A 66 -13.77 -6.24 -0.89
C ARG A 66 -12.42 -6.82 -1.27
N VAL A 67 -11.41 -5.97 -1.46
CA VAL A 67 -10.10 -6.40 -1.99
C VAL A 67 -9.02 -6.14 -0.96
N MET A 68 -8.28 -7.18 -0.62
CA MET A 68 -7.05 -7.08 0.16
C MET A 68 -5.84 -7.29 -0.75
N VAL A 69 -4.85 -6.39 -0.66
CA VAL A 69 -3.56 -6.51 -1.32
C VAL A 69 -2.51 -6.88 -0.27
N SER A 70 -2.02 -8.12 -0.31
CA SER A 70 -0.96 -8.59 0.59
C SER A 70 0.39 -8.59 -0.11
N GLY A 71 1.48 -8.57 0.66
CA GLY A 71 2.82 -8.76 0.12
C GLY A 71 3.90 -8.10 0.97
N TYR A 72 5.16 -8.26 0.57
CA TYR A 72 6.29 -7.70 1.32
C TYR A 72 6.22 -6.17 1.47
N HIS A 73 6.93 -5.62 2.46
CA HIS A 73 7.01 -4.17 2.62
C HIS A 73 7.71 -3.50 1.42
N GLY A 74 7.33 -2.26 1.15
CA GLY A 74 7.98 -1.45 0.11
C GLY A 74 7.75 -1.93 -1.34
N THR A 75 6.86 -2.88 -1.59
CA THR A 75 6.46 -3.32 -2.95
C THR A 75 5.41 -2.41 -3.61
N GLY A 76 4.89 -1.41 -2.88
CA GLY A 76 3.98 -0.40 -3.42
C GLY A 76 2.49 -0.75 -3.33
N LYS A 77 2.07 -1.63 -2.41
CA LYS A 77 0.67 -2.08 -2.23
C LYS A 77 -0.35 -0.94 -2.16
N SER A 78 -0.15 0.00 -1.23
CA SER A 78 -1.05 1.13 -1.01
C SER A 78 -1.06 2.07 -2.22
N THR A 79 0.13 2.38 -2.74
CA THR A 79 0.31 3.17 -3.96
C THR A 79 -0.35 2.51 -5.18
N HIS A 80 -0.42 1.18 -5.25
CA HIS A 80 -1.11 0.48 -6.34
C HIS A 80 -2.60 0.80 -6.36
N ILE A 81 -3.24 0.74 -5.20
CA ILE A 81 -4.66 1.08 -5.03
C ILE A 81 -4.87 2.56 -5.35
N GLU A 82 -4.01 3.44 -4.86
CA GLU A 82 -4.05 4.88 -5.15
C GLU A 82 -3.93 5.18 -6.64
N GLN A 83 -2.99 4.55 -7.34
CA GLN A 83 -2.79 4.78 -8.77
C GLN A 83 -3.94 4.23 -9.61
N VAL A 84 -4.56 3.11 -9.21
CA VAL A 84 -5.80 2.67 -9.84
C VAL A 84 -6.94 3.67 -9.59
N ALA A 85 -7.13 4.12 -8.35
CA ALA A 85 -8.14 5.13 -8.01
C ALA A 85 -7.94 6.43 -8.79
N ALA A 86 -6.69 6.90 -8.90
CA ALA A 86 -6.31 8.10 -9.65
C ALA A 86 -6.68 7.97 -11.14
N ARG A 87 -6.43 6.82 -11.78
CA ARG A 87 -6.82 6.59 -13.19
C ARG A 87 -8.33 6.52 -13.41
N LEU A 88 -9.11 6.27 -12.36
CA LEU A 88 -10.58 6.26 -12.37
C LEU A 88 -11.17 7.61 -11.91
N ASN A 89 -10.34 8.58 -11.53
CA ASN A 89 -10.75 9.79 -10.81
C ASN A 89 -11.64 9.48 -9.58
N TRP A 90 -11.42 8.33 -8.94
CA TRP A 90 -12.23 7.91 -7.81
C TRP A 90 -11.69 8.53 -6.52
N PRO A 91 -12.48 9.33 -5.78
CA PRO A 91 -12.07 9.88 -4.50
C PRO A 91 -11.64 8.77 -3.53
N MET A 92 -10.51 8.90 -2.87
CA MET A 92 -9.95 7.88 -2.01
C MET A 92 -9.51 8.44 -0.67
N VAL A 93 -9.78 7.69 0.40
CA VAL A 93 -9.26 7.94 1.73
C VAL A 93 -8.43 6.74 2.16
N ARG A 94 -7.20 6.99 2.60
CA ARG A 94 -6.32 5.99 3.19
C ARG A 94 -6.24 6.20 4.70
N VAL A 95 -6.44 5.14 5.47
CA VAL A 95 -6.29 5.12 6.93
C VAL A 95 -5.24 4.07 7.26
N ASN A 96 -4.09 4.50 7.78
CA ASN A 96 -3.07 3.58 8.27
C ASN A 96 -3.51 3.03 9.62
N LEU A 97 -3.62 1.70 9.74
CA LEU A 97 -3.92 1.07 11.01
C LEU A 97 -2.63 0.83 11.79
N ASP A 98 -2.70 1.11 13.09
CA ASP A 98 -1.61 0.88 14.03
C ASP A 98 -2.20 0.73 15.46
N SER A 99 -1.33 0.80 16.47
CA SER A 99 -1.72 0.78 17.88
C SER A 99 -2.42 2.06 18.37
N HIS A 100 -2.34 3.17 17.62
CA HIS A 100 -2.89 4.47 18.00
C HIS A 100 -4.30 4.69 17.46
N VAL A 101 -4.63 4.16 16.28
CA VAL A 101 -5.99 4.26 15.73
C VAL A 101 -6.96 3.54 16.67
N SER A 102 -7.91 4.29 17.22
CA SER A 102 -8.89 3.77 18.16
C SER A 102 -10.25 3.56 17.50
N ARG A 103 -11.13 2.81 18.18
CA ARG A 103 -12.54 2.71 17.80
C ARG A 103 -13.22 4.07 17.67
N ILE A 104 -12.81 5.04 18.49
CA ILE A 104 -13.38 6.40 18.50
C ILE A 104 -13.00 7.15 17.22
N ASP A 105 -11.76 7.02 16.74
CA ASP A 105 -11.34 7.68 15.49
C ASP A 105 -12.07 7.08 14.29
N LEU A 106 -12.32 5.77 14.34
CA LEU A 106 -13.00 5.05 13.27
C LEU A 106 -14.51 5.33 13.25
N VAL A 107 -15.18 5.23 14.40
CA VAL A 107 -16.65 5.32 14.50
C VAL A 107 -17.12 6.75 14.78
N GLY A 108 -16.41 7.49 15.62
CA GLY A 108 -16.77 8.84 16.05
C GLY A 108 -16.93 8.97 17.56
N LYS A 109 -17.20 10.20 17.99
CA LYS A 109 -17.41 10.59 19.40
C LYS A 109 -18.39 11.74 19.50
N ASP A 110 -18.97 11.87 20.67
CA ASP A 110 -19.65 13.11 21.08
C ASP A 110 -18.62 14.24 21.20
N ALA A 111 -18.94 15.38 20.58
CA ALA A 111 -18.13 16.58 20.63
C ALA A 111 -19.01 17.77 21.02
N ILE A 112 -18.47 18.65 21.87
CA ILE A 112 -19.11 19.92 22.19
C ILE A 112 -18.85 20.87 21.02
N VAL A 113 -19.91 21.39 20.42
CA VAL A 113 -19.85 22.40 19.37
C VAL A 113 -20.63 23.63 19.82
N VAL A 114 -20.17 24.81 19.41
CA VAL A 114 -20.90 26.05 19.67
C VAL A 114 -21.74 26.36 18.45
N LYS A 115 -23.07 26.36 18.60
CA LYS A 115 -24.01 26.85 17.59
C LYS A 115 -24.83 27.98 18.20
N GLU A 116 -24.86 29.12 17.51
CA GLU A 116 -25.62 30.31 17.95
C GLU A 116 -25.26 30.76 19.38
N GLY A 117 -23.99 30.60 19.78
CA GLY A 117 -23.49 30.97 21.11
C GLY A 117 -23.80 29.96 22.22
N LEU A 118 -24.51 28.87 21.94
CA LEU A 118 -24.81 27.80 22.91
C LEU A 118 -23.87 26.61 22.72
N GLN A 119 -23.38 26.06 23.84
CA GLN A 119 -22.66 24.79 23.84
C GLN A 119 -23.65 23.63 23.74
N ILE A 120 -23.58 22.90 22.63
CA ILE A 120 -24.40 21.71 22.40
C ILE A 120 -23.50 20.50 22.17
N THR A 121 -23.92 19.34 22.64
CA THR A 121 -23.23 18.07 22.37
C THR A 121 -23.79 17.48 21.08
N GLU A 122 -22.93 17.30 20.08
CA GLU A 122 -23.28 16.62 18.83
C GLU A 122 -22.31 15.48 18.57
N PHE A 123 -22.85 14.34 18.13
CA PHE A 123 -22.01 13.25 17.69
C PHE A 123 -21.34 13.62 16.36
N ARG A 124 -20.01 13.56 16.33
CA ARG A 124 -19.22 13.69 15.12
C ARG A 124 -18.82 12.32 14.62
N ASP A 125 -19.28 12.00 13.42
CA ASP A 125 -18.93 10.77 12.73
C ASP A 125 -17.41 10.68 12.54
N GLY A 126 -16.88 9.50 12.87
CA GLY A 126 -15.50 9.14 12.55
C GLY A 126 -15.35 8.84 11.06
N ILE A 127 -14.15 8.43 10.67
CA ILE A 127 -13.82 8.28 9.25
C ILE A 127 -14.64 7.19 8.56
N LEU A 128 -15.02 6.12 9.28
CA LEU A 128 -15.74 5.01 8.68
C LEU A 128 -17.20 5.33 8.39
N PRO A 129 -18.04 5.83 9.32
CA PRO A 129 -19.40 6.25 8.99
C PRO A 129 -19.43 7.33 7.91
N TRP A 130 -18.51 8.30 7.96
CA TRP A 130 -18.40 9.31 6.91
C TRP A 130 -18.10 8.66 5.56
N ALA A 131 -17.01 7.91 5.42
CA ALA A 131 -16.63 7.29 4.14
C ALA A 131 -17.72 6.35 3.61
N TYR A 132 -18.36 5.59 4.50
CA TYR A 132 -19.43 4.66 4.14
C TYR A 132 -20.60 5.38 3.45
N GLN A 133 -20.88 6.63 3.81
CA GLN A 133 -21.98 7.41 3.26
C GLN A 133 -21.60 8.29 2.06
N HIS A 134 -20.34 8.28 1.61
CA HIS A 134 -19.85 9.09 0.50
C HIS A 134 -19.34 8.23 -0.66
N ASN A 135 -19.18 8.84 -1.83
CA ASN A 135 -18.76 8.20 -3.08
C ASN A 135 -17.24 7.95 -3.16
N VAL A 136 -16.65 7.48 -2.04
CA VAL A 136 -15.20 7.33 -1.87
C VAL A 136 -14.79 5.85 -1.83
N ALA A 137 -13.54 5.59 -2.19
CA ALA A 137 -12.84 4.37 -1.85
C ALA A 137 -12.13 4.53 -0.51
N LEU A 138 -12.42 3.68 0.46
CA LEU A 138 -11.69 3.63 1.73
C LEU A 138 -10.65 2.50 1.66
N CYS A 139 -9.39 2.80 1.98
CA CYS A 139 -8.33 1.82 2.11
C CYS A 139 -7.78 1.79 3.53
N PHE A 140 -7.89 0.63 4.18
CA PHE A 140 -7.17 0.38 5.42
C PHE A 140 -5.76 -0.14 5.12
N ASP A 141 -4.77 0.73 5.30
CA ASP A 141 -3.37 0.38 5.14
C ASP A 141 -2.87 -0.34 6.39
N GLU A 142 -1.98 -1.33 6.23
CA GLU A 142 -1.47 -2.16 7.33
C GLU A 142 -2.59 -2.83 8.15
N TYR A 143 -3.56 -3.44 7.47
CA TYR A 143 -4.75 -4.01 8.08
C TYR A 143 -4.44 -5.02 9.19
N ASP A 144 -3.38 -5.81 9.03
CA ASP A 144 -2.90 -6.76 10.02
C ASP A 144 -2.25 -6.10 11.26
N ALA A 145 -1.91 -4.81 11.24
CA ALA A 145 -1.43 -4.08 12.42
C ALA A 145 -2.58 -3.49 13.29
N GLY A 146 -3.82 -3.59 12.83
CA GLY A 146 -4.99 -3.01 13.50
C GLY A 146 -5.32 -3.68 14.85
N ARG A 147 -5.69 -2.86 15.84
CA ARG A 147 -6.14 -3.35 17.14
C ARG A 147 -7.41 -4.21 17.03
N PRO A 148 -7.55 -5.28 17.84
CA PRO A 148 -8.72 -6.17 17.77
C PRO A 148 -10.07 -5.45 17.84
N ASP A 149 -10.21 -4.44 18.72
CA ASP A 149 -11.45 -3.68 18.89
C ASP A 149 -11.82 -2.83 17.66
N VAL A 150 -10.83 -2.32 16.94
CA VAL A 150 -10.99 -1.61 15.65
C VAL A 150 -11.40 -2.60 14.56
N MET A 151 -10.74 -3.76 14.51
CA MET A 151 -11.00 -4.80 13.52
C MET A 151 -12.44 -5.33 13.61
N PHE A 152 -13.00 -5.47 14.81
CA PHE A 152 -14.41 -5.82 14.99
C PHE A 152 -15.39 -4.81 14.39
N VAL A 153 -15.03 -3.52 14.33
CA VAL A 153 -15.85 -2.52 13.65
C VAL A 153 -15.78 -2.72 12.14
N ILE A 154 -14.58 -2.90 11.59
CA ILE A 154 -14.37 -3.06 10.15
C ILE A 154 -15.08 -4.32 9.63
N GLN A 155 -15.08 -5.41 10.40
CA GLN A 155 -15.80 -6.64 10.08
C GLN A 155 -17.26 -6.41 9.69
N ARG A 156 -17.97 -5.53 10.41
CA ARG A 156 -19.39 -5.22 10.13
C ARG A 156 -19.60 -4.59 8.76
N VAL A 157 -18.60 -3.87 8.25
CA VAL A 157 -18.64 -3.19 6.95
C VAL A 157 -18.28 -4.15 5.80
N LEU A 158 -17.52 -5.19 6.10
CA LEU A 158 -17.21 -6.28 5.17
C LEU A 158 -18.40 -7.23 4.94
N GLU A 159 -19.39 -7.25 5.83
CA GLU A 159 -20.59 -8.08 5.67
C GLU A 159 -21.43 -7.68 4.46
N SER A 160 -22.00 -8.68 3.78
CA SER A 160 -22.81 -8.53 2.57
C SER A 160 -24.12 -7.77 2.79
N SER A 161 -24.58 -7.67 4.04
CA SER A 161 -25.86 -7.01 4.40
C SER A 161 -25.84 -5.49 4.20
N GLY A 162 -24.65 -4.89 4.06
CA GLY A 162 -24.49 -3.47 3.71
C GLY A 162 -25.12 -2.52 4.73
N ARG A 163 -25.19 -2.87 6.01
CA ARG A 163 -25.72 -1.99 7.05
C ARG A 163 -24.73 -1.87 8.19
N LEU A 164 -24.32 -0.65 8.51
CA LEU A 164 -23.55 -0.37 9.71
C LEU A 164 -24.48 0.18 10.80
N THR A 165 -24.68 -0.60 11.85
CA THR A 165 -25.46 -0.19 13.02
C THR A 165 -24.54 0.46 14.05
N LEU A 166 -24.77 1.75 14.31
CA LEU A 166 -24.13 2.54 15.35
C LEU A 166 -25.03 2.50 16.58
N LEU A 167 -24.72 1.58 17.51
CA LEU A 167 -25.56 1.32 18.69
C LEU A 167 -25.67 2.55 19.60
N ASP A 168 -24.57 3.27 19.79
CA ASP A 168 -24.51 4.45 20.67
C ASP A 168 -25.44 5.58 20.18
N GLN A 169 -25.74 5.61 18.88
CA GLN A 169 -26.69 6.57 18.28
C GLN A 169 -28.06 5.97 17.94
N SER A 170 -28.26 4.66 18.18
CA SER A 170 -29.43 3.92 17.66
C SER A 170 -29.68 4.17 16.16
N ARG A 171 -28.59 4.31 15.38
CA ARG A 171 -28.62 4.69 13.96
C ARG A 171 -28.17 3.55 13.09
N VAL A 172 -28.86 3.32 11.98
CA VAL A 172 -28.45 2.38 10.94
C VAL A 172 -28.09 3.17 9.69
N ILE A 173 -26.84 3.05 9.24
CA ILE A 173 -26.37 3.68 8.01
C ILE A 173 -26.21 2.65 6.90
N ARG A 174 -26.45 3.08 5.66
CA ARG A 174 -26.28 2.29 4.43
C ARG A 174 -25.13 2.85 3.62
N PRO A 175 -24.41 2.01 2.86
CA PRO A 175 -23.30 2.47 2.03
C PRO A 175 -23.83 3.32 0.89
N HIS A 176 -23.07 4.33 0.51
CA HIS A 176 -23.20 4.94 -0.80
C HIS A 176 -22.98 3.87 -1.88
N PRO A 177 -23.73 3.84 -3.00
CA PRO A 177 -23.54 2.83 -4.04
C PRO A 177 -22.15 2.85 -4.69
N ALA A 178 -21.48 4.01 -4.64
CA ALA A 178 -20.09 4.19 -5.07
C ALA A 178 -19.05 4.09 -3.92
N PHE A 179 -19.44 3.65 -2.72
CA PHE A 179 -18.46 3.32 -1.69
C PHE A 179 -17.66 2.08 -2.10
N ARG A 180 -16.34 2.11 -1.95
CA ARG A 180 -15.45 0.95 -2.18
C ARG A 180 -14.57 0.73 -0.97
N LEU A 181 -14.16 -0.52 -0.75
CA LEU A 181 -13.37 -0.88 0.42
C LEU A 181 -12.20 -1.78 0.03
N PHE A 182 -11.02 -1.31 0.38
CA PHE A 182 -9.74 -1.95 0.13
C PHE A 182 -8.97 -2.10 1.45
N SER A 183 -7.98 -3.00 1.45
CA SER A 183 -6.94 -3.04 2.47
C SER A 183 -5.60 -3.42 1.88
N THR A 184 -4.54 -3.09 2.61
CA THR A 184 -3.24 -3.72 2.43
C THR A 184 -2.88 -4.53 3.67
N ALA A 185 -2.05 -5.55 3.51
CA ALA A 185 -1.47 -6.27 4.63
C ALA A 185 -0.03 -6.69 4.29
N ASN A 186 0.81 -6.85 5.31
CA ASN A 186 2.16 -7.36 5.12
C ASN A 186 2.20 -8.89 5.22
N THR A 187 1.33 -9.44 6.06
CA THR A 187 1.12 -10.86 6.26
C THR A 187 -0.30 -11.20 5.79
N VAL A 188 -0.53 -12.37 5.19
CA VAL A 188 -1.90 -12.80 4.80
C VAL A 188 -2.68 -13.22 6.06
N GLY A 189 -2.64 -12.43 7.13
CA GLY A 189 -3.26 -12.74 8.41
C GLY A 189 -2.58 -13.84 9.22
N LEU A 190 -1.40 -14.32 8.81
CA LEU A 190 -0.63 -15.34 9.53
C LEU A 190 0.11 -14.75 10.75
N GLY A 191 0.10 -13.43 10.91
CA GLY A 191 0.95 -12.72 11.85
C GLY A 191 2.42 -12.76 11.41
N ASP A 192 3.29 -12.26 12.28
CA ASP A 192 4.72 -12.19 11.99
C ASP A 192 5.43 -13.54 12.17
N THR A 193 5.31 -14.43 11.19
CA THR A 193 6.02 -15.73 11.21
C THR A 193 7.53 -15.58 10.95
N THR A 194 7.98 -14.40 10.57
CA THR A 194 9.35 -14.12 10.10
C THR A 194 10.15 -13.21 11.02
N GLY A 195 9.50 -12.51 11.95
CA GLY A 195 10.11 -11.49 12.81
C GLY A 195 10.25 -10.09 12.20
N LEU A 196 9.81 -9.85 10.96
CA LEU A 196 9.98 -8.55 10.28
C LEU A 196 8.82 -7.59 10.50
N TYR A 197 7.66 -8.11 10.87
CA TYR A 197 6.42 -7.35 10.92
C TYR A 197 5.93 -7.25 12.36
N HIS A 198 6.78 -6.71 13.23
CA HIS A 198 6.42 -6.40 14.60
C HIS A 198 5.13 -5.57 14.66
N GLY A 199 4.18 -6.01 15.47
CA GLY A 199 2.87 -5.38 15.61
C GLY A 199 1.77 -5.99 14.74
N THR A 200 2.10 -6.83 13.74
CA THR A 200 1.08 -7.56 12.98
C THR A 200 0.43 -8.64 13.83
N GLN A 201 -0.90 -8.71 13.72
CA GLN A 201 -1.78 -9.62 14.42
C GLN A 201 -2.20 -10.74 13.48
N GLN A 202 -2.41 -11.93 14.06
CA GLN A 202 -3.10 -12.99 13.33
C GLN A 202 -4.55 -12.55 13.05
N ILE A 203 -4.96 -12.67 11.79
CA ILE A 203 -6.32 -12.41 11.38
C ILE A 203 -7.08 -13.73 11.42
N ASN A 204 -8.22 -13.77 12.09
CA ASN A 204 -9.09 -14.94 12.10
C ASN A 204 -9.56 -15.27 10.68
N GLN A 205 -9.58 -16.55 10.30
CA GLN A 205 -10.10 -17.06 9.03
C GLN A 205 -11.49 -16.47 8.66
N ALA A 206 -12.41 -16.36 9.61
CA ALA A 206 -13.73 -15.77 9.37
C ALA A 206 -13.68 -14.29 8.98
N GLN A 207 -12.61 -13.56 9.33
CA GLN A 207 -12.37 -12.21 8.82
C GLN A 207 -11.78 -12.23 7.42
N MET A 208 -10.86 -13.17 7.16
CA MET A 208 -10.26 -13.35 5.83
C MET A 208 -11.31 -13.73 4.78
N ASP A 209 -12.26 -14.62 5.09
CA ASP A 209 -13.34 -15.03 4.19
C ASP A 209 -14.27 -13.87 3.77
N ARG A 210 -14.30 -12.78 4.54
CA ARG A 210 -15.10 -11.58 4.20
C ARG A 210 -14.39 -10.68 3.18
N TRP A 211 -13.09 -10.87 2.97
CA TRP A 211 -12.38 -10.26 1.85
C TRP A 211 -12.67 -11.09 0.59
N SER A 212 -13.48 -10.53 -0.31
CA SER A 212 -13.93 -11.23 -1.51
C SER A 212 -12.79 -11.59 -2.46
N ILE A 213 -11.71 -10.81 -2.45
CA ILE A 213 -10.53 -11.01 -3.26
C ILE A 213 -9.31 -10.72 -2.39
N VAL A 214 -8.38 -11.66 -2.35
CA VAL A 214 -7.03 -11.47 -1.81
C VAL A 214 -6.06 -11.62 -2.97
N THR A 215 -5.26 -10.59 -3.22
CA THR A 215 -4.22 -10.60 -4.25
C THR A 215 -2.87 -10.30 -3.62
N THR A 216 -1.79 -10.74 -4.27
CA THR A 216 -0.44 -10.62 -3.74
C THR A 216 0.42 -9.77 -4.64
N LEU A 217 0.96 -8.68 -4.09
CA LEU A 217 1.92 -7.80 -4.75
C LEU A 217 3.29 -7.93 -4.06
N ASN A 218 4.10 -8.84 -4.58
CA ASN A 218 5.47 -9.08 -4.14
C ASN A 218 6.49 -8.38 -5.06
N TYR A 219 7.77 -8.66 -4.85
CA TYR A 219 8.85 -8.12 -5.69
C TYR A 219 8.63 -8.46 -7.16
N LEU A 220 8.87 -7.46 -8.00
CA LEU A 220 8.66 -7.56 -9.44
C LEU A 220 9.81 -8.36 -10.09
N PRO A 221 9.59 -8.90 -11.29
CA PRO A 221 10.68 -9.40 -12.10
C PRO A 221 11.77 -8.35 -12.27
N HIS A 222 13.03 -8.79 -12.32
CA HIS A 222 14.22 -7.94 -12.38
C HIS A 222 14.08 -6.77 -13.37
N ASP A 223 13.72 -7.05 -14.63
CA ASP A 223 13.61 -6.01 -15.67
C ASP A 223 12.52 -4.97 -15.39
N ASN A 224 11.43 -5.38 -14.74
CA ASN A 224 10.35 -4.47 -14.37
C ASN A 224 10.80 -3.52 -13.26
N GLU A 225 11.55 -4.02 -12.28
CA GLU A 225 12.11 -3.18 -11.22
C GLU A 225 13.18 -2.23 -11.76
N VAL A 226 14.06 -2.69 -12.66
CA VAL A 226 15.02 -1.82 -13.36
C VAL A 226 14.30 -0.68 -14.05
N ASN A 227 13.20 -0.96 -14.77
CA ASN A 227 12.42 0.08 -15.44
C ASN A 227 11.80 1.07 -14.45
N ILE A 228 11.30 0.60 -13.30
CA ILE A 228 10.76 1.48 -12.24
C ILE A 228 11.85 2.38 -11.67
N VAL A 229 13.01 1.83 -11.35
CA VAL A 229 14.13 2.61 -10.81
C VAL A 229 14.57 3.65 -11.82
N LEU A 230 14.71 3.32 -13.11
CA LEU A 230 15.05 4.28 -14.18
C LEU A 230 13.97 5.35 -14.40
N ALA A 231 12.70 5.00 -14.16
CA ALA A 231 11.62 5.96 -14.27
C ALA A 231 11.71 7.03 -13.17
N LYS A 232 12.09 6.64 -11.94
CA LYS A 232 12.27 7.55 -10.80
C LYS A 232 13.62 8.26 -10.78
N ALA A 233 14.71 7.52 -10.96
CA ALA A 233 16.08 8.01 -11.05
C ALA A 233 16.42 8.45 -12.48
N LYS A 234 15.88 9.61 -12.88
CA LYS A 234 15.94 10.11 -14.27
C LYS A 234 17.38 10.28 -14.79
N HIS A 235 18.33 10.54 -13.91
CA HIS A 235 19.77 10.67 -14.20
C HIS A 235 20.42 9.37 -14.70
N TYR A 236 19.82 8.20 -14.44
CA TYR A 236 20.33 6.91 -14.91
C TYR A 236 19.70 6.40 -16.22
N ARG A 237 18.89 7.19 -16.91
CA ARG A 237 18.17 6.77 -18.13
C ARG A 237 19.06 6.53 -19.35
N ASP A 238 20.36 6.84 -19.29
CA ASP A 238 21.31 6.55 -20.36
C ASP A 238 21.78 5.07 -20.33
N SER A 239 22.56 4.64 -21.33
CA SER A 239 22.97 3.24 -21.44
C SER A 239 23.85 2.79 -20.27
N LYS A 240 24.73 3.68 -19.78
CA LYS A 240 25.63 3.39 -18.64
C LYS A 240 24.87 3.33 -17.32
N GLY A 241 23.96 4.26 -17.10
CA GLY A 241 23.08 4.31 -15.94
C GLY A 241 22.16 3.10 -15.87
N LYS A 242 21.65 2.63 -17.01
CA LYS A 242 20.88 1.39 -17.08
C LYS A 242 21.69 0.17 -16.63
N GLU A 243 22.96 0.06 -16.99
CA GLU A 243 23.83 -1.01 -16.49
C GLU A 243 24.06 -0.92 -14.98
N ILE A 244 24.23 0.31 -14.45
CA ILE A 244 24.36 0.55 -13.01
C ILE A 244 23.10 0.10 -12.28
N VAL A 245 21.92 0.52 -12.74
CA VAL A 245 20.63 0.16 -12.13
C VAL A 245 20.40 -1.36 -12.21
N ASN A 246 20.78 -2.00 -13.32
CA ASN A 246 20.73 -3.46 -13.43
C ASN A 246 21.54 -4.14 -12.32
N LYS A 247 22.76 -3.67 -12.05
CA LYS A 247 23.59 -4.15 -10.94
C LYS A 247 22.96 -3.85 -9.57
N MET A 248 22.35 -2.68 -9.38
CA MET A 248 21.65 -2.33 -8.13
C MET A 248 20.51 -3.32 -7.84
N VAL A 249 19.65 -3.59 -8.84
CA VAL A 249 18.55 -4.56 -8.71
C VAL A 249 19.11 -5.97 -8.52
N ARG A 250 20.24 -6.32 -9.13
CA ARG A 250 20.91 -7.62 -8.94
C ARG A 250 21.36 -7.82 -7.48
N VAL A 251 21.88 -6.78 -6.82
CA VAL A 251 22.17 -6.83 -5.38
C VAL A 251 20.89 -7.06 -4.58
N ALA A 252 19.82 -6.33 -4.90
CA ALA A 252 18.53 -6.50 -4.23
C ALA A 252 17.99 -7.93 -4.37
N ASP A 253 18.06 -8.54 -5.55
CA ASP A 253 17.65 -9.93 -5.80
C ASP A 253 18.42 -10.95 -4.93
N MET A 254 19.73 -10.74 -4.77
CA MET A 254 20.55 -11.59 -3.89
C MET A 254 20.15 -11.42 -2.42
N THR A 255 19.92 -10.18 -1.96
CA THR A 255 19.44 -9.95 -0.58
C THR A 255 18.08 -10.59 -0.32
N ARG A 256 17.17 -10.57 -1.30
CA ARG A 256 15.84 -11.20 -1.20
C ARG A 256 15.91 -12.72 -1.16
N SER A 257 16.81 -13.30 -1.96
CA SER A 257 17.02 -14.74 -1.98
C SER A 257 17.63 -15.22 -0.66
N ALA A 258 18.64 -14.51 -0.15
CA ALA A 258 19.25 -14.78 1.15
C ALA A 258 18.23 -14.63 2.30
N PHE A 259 17.38 -13.61 2.23
CA PHE A 259 16.27 -13.42 3.16
C PHE A 259 15.29 -14.61 3.16
N ILE A 260 14.86 -15.07 1.98
CA ILE A 260 13.93 -16.23 1.84
C ILE A 260 14.57 -17.51 2.39
N ASN A 261 15.89 -17.66 2.25
CA ASN A 261 16.64 -18.81 2.77
C ASN A 261 16.90 -18.74 4.28
N GLY A 262 16.67 -17.58 4.93
CA GLY A 262 16.96 -17.35 6.34
C GLY A 262 18.40 -16.93 6.63
N ASP A 263 19.19 -16.60 5.61
CA ASP A 263 20.57 -16.12 5.73
C ASP A 263 20.67 -14.63 6.08
N LEU A 264 19.61 -13.86 5.77
CA LEU A 264 19.48 -12.45 6.12
C LEU A 264 18.18 -12.19 6.87
N SER A 265 18.25 -11.30 7.85
CA SER A 265 17.08 -10.74 8.54
C SER A 265 16.49 -9.52 7.82
N THR A 266 17.31 -8.79 7.06
CA THR A 266 16.93 -7.54 6.39
C THR A 266 16.88 -7.71 4.87
N VAL A 267 15.84 -7.20 4.23
CA VAL A 267 15.61 -7.33 2.77
C VAL A 267 15.54 -5.98 2.06
N MET A 268 16.04 -5.91 0.83
CA MET A 268 15.93 -4.72 -0.01
C MET A 268 14.59 -4.67 -0.76
N SER A 269 13.78 -3.67 -0.43
CA SER A 269 12.58 -3.33 -1.22
C SER A 269 12.92 -2.48 -2.45
N PRO A 270 12.04 -2.42 -3.47
CA PRO A 270 12.20 -1.49 -4.59
C PRO A 270 12.37 -0.03 -4.16
N ARG A 271 11.69 0.38 -3.07
CA ARG A 271 11.90 1.69 -2.45
C ARG A 271 13.36 1.89 -2.03
N THR A 272 13.97 0.89 -1.42
CA THR A 272 15.38 0.93 -1.00
C THR A 272 16.30 1.09 -2.21
N VAL A 273 16.02 0.41 -3.33
CA VAL A 273 16.81 0.53 -4.56
C VAL A 273 16.68 1.92 -5.19
N ILE A 274 15.47 2.49 -5.23
CA ILE A 274 15.24 3.87 -5.70
C ILE A 274 16.02 4.87 -4.83
N THR A 275 15.90 4.78 -3.51
CA THR A 275 16.63 5.65 -2.59
C THR A 275 18.15 5.48 -2.73
N TRP A 276 18.64 4.27 -3.00
CA TRP A 276 20.05 4.06 -3.26
C TRP A 276 20.50 4.75 -4.55
N ALA A 277 19.70 4.66 -5.63
CA ALA A 277 19.99 5.32 -6.89
C ALA A 277 20.01 6.87 -6.76
N GLU A 278 19.09 7.44 -5.98
CA GLU A 278 19.04 8.87 -5.67
C GLU A 278 20.24 9.29 -4.79
N ASN A 279 20.55 8.54 -3.74
CA ASN A 279 21.70 8.82 -2.87
C ASN A 279 23.04 8.72 -3.62
N ALA A 280 23.15 7.81 -4.60
CA ALA A 280 24.34 7.69 -5.43
C ALA A 280 24.60 8.95 -6.28
N GLU A 281 23.54 9.65 -6.70
CA GLU A 281 23.66 10.96 -7.36
C GLU A 281 24.13 12.04 -6.38
N ILE A 282 23.54 12.07 -5.18
CA ILE A 282 23.87 13.06 -4.14
C ILE A 282 25.33 12.96 -3.71
N PHE A 283 25.82 11.74 -3.48
CA PHE A 283 27.18 11.53 -2.97
C PHE A 283 28.23 11.40 -4.08
N GLY A 284 27.83 11.13 -5.32
CA GLY A 284 28.75 10.82 -6.41
C GLY A 284 29.50 9.49 -6.22
N ASP A 285 29.06 8.65 -5.27
CA ASP A 285 29.69 7.38 -4.92
C ASP A 285 28.60 6.32 -4.66
N ILE A 286 28.57 5.30 -5.53
CA ILE A 286 27.58 4.22 -5.49
C ILE A 286 27.77 3.32 -4.26
N GLY A 287 29.01 3.04 -3.87
CA GLY A 287 29.36 2.17 -2.75
C GLY A 287 29.05 2.83 -1.41
N MET A 288 29.43 4.10 -1.25
CA MET A 288 29.05 4.90 -0.09
C MET A 288 27.52 5.01 0.03
N ALA A 289 26.84 5.31 -1.07
CA ALA A 289 25.38 5.39 -1.09
C ALA A 289 24.71 4.05 -0.71
N PHE A 290 25.24 2.92 -1.16
CA PHE A 290 24.74 1.59 -0.78
C PHE A 290 24.85 1.37 0.73
N ARG A 291 26.02 1.69 1.30
CA ARG A 291 26.29 1.51 2.72
C ARG A 291 25.31 2.29 3.59
N LEU A 292 25.14 3.57 3.27
CA LEU A 292 24.24 4.47 4.00
C LEU A 292 22.77 4.15 3.79
N THR A 293 22.39 3.59 2.64
CA THR A 293 21.00 3.27 2.31
C THR A 293 20.54 1.93 2.91
N PHE A 294 21.42 0.92 2.90
CA PHE A 294 21.07 -0.45 3.24
C PHE A 294 22.04 -1.12 4.21
N LEU A 295 23.34 -1.21 3.89
CA LEU A 295 24.29 -2.05 4.65
C LEU A 295 24.32 -1.73 6.15
N ASN A 296 24.29 -0.44 6.51
CA ASN A 296 24.34 0.00 7.90
C ASN A 296 23.10 -0.42 8.71
N LYS A 297 22.00 -0.79 8.05
CA LYS A 297 20.76 -1.27 8.68
C LYS A 297 20.77 -2.78 8.91
N CYS A 298 21.67 -3.52 8.26
CA CYS A 298 21.82 -4.96 8.46
C CYS A 298 22.52 -5.25 9.80
N ASP A 299 22.24 -6.44 10.34
CA ASP A 299 22.98 -6.98 11.48
C ASP A 299 24.48 -7.03 11.17
N GLU A 300 25.33 -6.75 12.17
CA GLU A 300 26.77 -6.68 11.97
C GLU A 300 27.37 -7.99 11.45
N LEU A 301 26.81 -9.13 11.87
CA LEU A 301 27.25 -10.46 11.43
C LEU A 301 26.88 -10.70 9.96
N GLU A 302 25.80 -10.08 9.48
CA GLU A 302 25.29 -10.22 8.11
C GLU A 302 26.01 -9.28 7.11
N ARG A 303 26.64 -8.19 7.58
CA ARG A 303 27.24 -7.17 6.71
C ARG A 303 28.28 -7.73 5.74
N SER A 304 29.05 -8.74 6.17
CA SER A 304 30.06 -9.38 5.31
C SER A 304 29.42 -10.08 4.10
N LEU A 305 28.31 -10.77 4.30
CA LEU A 305 27.53 -11.43 3.24
C LEU A 305 26.92 -10.39 2.28
N VAL A 306 26.36 -9.31 2.82
CA VAL A 306 25.79 -8.23 2.01
C VAL A 306 26.86 -7.50 1.20
N ALA A 307 28.05 -7.29 1.76
CA ALA A 307 29.20 -6.76 1.03
C ALA A 307 29.65 -7.69 -0.10
N GLU A 308 29.60 -9.01 0.12
CA GLU A 308 29.86 -9.99 -0.94
C GLU A 308 28.85 -9.88 -2.09
N PHE A 309 27.56 -9.67 -1.79
CA PHE A 309 26.54 -9.44 -2.82
C PHE A 309 26.84 -8.18 -3.65
N TYR A 310 27.28 -7.11 -3.00
CA TYR A 310 27.73 -5.91 -3.70
C TYR A 310 28.93 -6.23 -4.61
N GLN A 311 29.96 -6.91 -4.08
CA GLN A 311 31.15 -7.29 -4.85
C GLN A 311 30.80 -8.16 -6.06
N ARG A 312 29.92 -9.15 -5.91
CA ARG A 312 29.47 -10.03 -7.01
C ARG A 312 28.77 -9.26 -8.13
N ALA A 313 28.06 -8.18 -7.82
CA ALA A 313 27.34 -7.38 -8.81
C ALA A 313 28.21 -6.26 -9.43
N PHE A 314 29.01 -5.58 -8.63
CA PHE A 314 29.78 -4.40 -9.04
C PHE A 314 31.25 -4.68 -9.36
N GLY A 315 31.81 -5.79 -8.89
CA GLY A 315 33.23 -6.12 -9.00
C GLY A 315 34.12 -5.20 -8.16
N GLN A 316 33.57 -4.61 -7.09
CA GLN A 316 34.25 -3.65 -6.22
C GLN A 316 34.05 -4.04 -4.77
N ASP A 317 35.12 -3.93 -3.97
CA ASP A 317 35.07 -4.22 -2.54
C ASP A 317 34.57 -3.03 -1.74
N LEU A 318 33.75 -3.31 -0.73
CA LEU A 318 33.37 -2.34 0.29
C LEU A 318 34.34 -2.43 1.48
N PRO A 319 34.46 -1.38 2.30
CA PRO A 319 35.25 -1.44 3.54
C PRO A 319 34.87 -2.61 4.45
N GLU A 320 33.60 -3.03 4.44
CA GLU A 320 33.05 -4.12 5.23
C GLU A 320 33.25 -5.52 4.61
N SER A 321 33.89 -5.63 3.44
CA SER A 321 34.25 -6.93 2.85
C SER A 321 35.11 -7.74 3.83
N ALA A 322 34.88 -9.05 3.91
CA ALA A 322 35.66 -9.95 4.79
C ALA A 322 37.18 -9.86 4.55
N ALA A 323 37.61 -9.54 3.33
CA ALA A 323 39.00 -9.28 2.98
C ALA A 323 39.64 -8.11 3.75
N ASN A 324 38.83 -7.11 4.15
CA ASN A 324 39.28 -5.91 4.87
C ASN A 324 39.16 -6.04 6.39
N VAL A 325 38.24 -6.88 6.89
CA VAL A 325 38.05 -7.15 8.34
C VAL A 325 39.19 -7.99 8.93
N VAL A 326 39.86 -8.82 8.12
CA VAL A 326 41.01 -9.64 8.56
C VAL A 326 42.32 -8.81 8.65
N LEU A 327 42.34 -7.60 8.09
CA LEU A 327 43.52 -6.73 7.99
C LEU A 327 43.47 -5.50 8.92
N GLY A 328 42.43 -5.35 9.73
CA GLY A 328 42.28 -4.30 10.75
C GLY A 328 42.29 -4.88 12.16
#